data_AF-A0A7V9EF18-F1
#
_entry.id   AF-A0A7V9EF18-F1
#
_cell.length_a   1.000
_cell.length_b   1.000
_cell.length_c   1.000
_cell.angle_alpha   90.00
_cell.angle_beta   90.00
_cell.angle_gamma   90.00
#
_symmetry.space_group_name_H-M   'P 1'
#
loop_
_entity.id
_entity.type
_entity.pdbx_description
1 polymer ?
#
loop_
_entity_poly.entity_id
_entity_poly.type
_entity_poly.pdbx_seq_one_letter_code
_entity_poly.pdbx_strand_id
1 'polypeptide(L)'
;MRLALPGACLLLAGAVVLRADPPADVRAGQVWRAQLGRDLERAVRLAGGADRLLGCGRPYVGRFRGTLLAYRLGVAKHRVGLTPRVPGVVFRSRLGPGHAVRPRRPPGFRTLASSGSWQLAARCASDRS
;
A
#
# COMPACT_ATOMS: atom_id res chain seq x y z
N MET A 1 -29.40 11.17 -62.53
CA MET A 1 -30.13 10.31 -61.57
C MET A 1 -29.15 9.91 -60.48
N ARG A 2 -29.32 10.42 -59.24
CA ARG A 2 -28.39 10.22 -58.12
C ARG A 2 -28.75 8.91 -57.40
N LEU A 3 -27.83 7.94 -57.35
CA LEU A 3 -27.97 6.77 -56.47
C LEU A 3 -27.30 7.07 -55.14
N ALA A 4 -28.11 7.02 -54.08
CA ALA A 4 -27.76 7.32 -52.70
C ALA A 4 -26.94 6.17 -52.07
N LEU A 5 -25.91 6.54 -51.29
CA LEU A 5 -25.16 5.63 -50.42
C LEU A 5 -26.03 5.16 -49.25
N PRO A 6 -26.26 3.86 -49.03
CA PRO A 6 -26.87 3.40 -47.79
C PRO A 6 -25.80 3.06 -46.74
N GLY A 7 -25.79 3.84 -45.67
CA GLY A 7 -25.90 3.27 -44.32
C GLY A 7 -24.62 2.77 -43.66
N ALA A 8 -23.74 3.70 -43.25
CA ALA A 8 -22.88 3.45 -42.09
C ALA A 8 -23.72 3.58 -40.80
N CYS A 9 -24.44 2.53 -40.42
CA CYS A 9 -25.04 2.45 -39.08
C CYS A 9 -23.94 2.18 -38.05
N LEU A 10 -23.39 3.25 -37.48
CA LEU A 10 -22.64 3.18 -36.21
C LEU A 10 -23.57 2.64 -35.11
N LEU A 11 -23.41 1.36 -34.77
CA LEU A 11 -23.95 0.80 -33.52
C LEU A 11 -23.03 1.21 -32.36
N LEU A 12 -23.14 2.47 -31.92
CA LEU A 12 -22.63 2.90 -30.62
C LEU A 12 -23.63 2.43 -29.55
N ALA A 13 -23.59 1.15 -29.21
CA ALA A 13 -24.26 0.65 -28.00
C ALA A 13 -23.49 1.15 -26.77
N GLY A 14 -23.76 2.38 -26.36
CA GLY A 14 -23.25 2.93 -25.11
C GLY A 14 -23.82 2.14 -23.94
N ALA A 15 -22.99 1.37 -23.24
CA ALA A 15 -23.38 0.73 -21.99
C ALA A 15 -23.65 1.83 -20.95
N VAL A 16 -24.92 2.16 -20.73
CA VAL A 16 -25.35 2.98 -19.61
C VAL A 16 -25.19 2.14 -18.35
N VAL A 17 -24.03 2.25 -17.70
CA VAL A 17 -23.83 1.66 -16.39
C VAL A 17 -24.58 2.53 -15.39
N LEU A 18 -25.79 2.10 -15.00
CA LEU A 18 -26.48 2.67 -13.85
C LEU A 18 -25.56 2.51 -12.63
N ARG A 19 -25.01 3.65 -12.14
CA ARG A 19 -24.22 3.67 -10.93
C ARG A 19 -25.16 3.60 -9.73
N ALA A 20 -25.44 2.39 -9.27
CA ALA A 20 -26.00 2.20 -7.94
C ALA A 20 -24.93 2.54 -6.90
N ASP A 21 -25.33 3.27 -5.84
CA ASP A 21 -24.45 3.53 -4.72
C ASP A 21 -24.03 2.21 -4.05
N PRO A 22 -22.74 2.00 -3.75
CA PRO A 22 -22.33 0.81 -3.03
C PRO A 22 -22.93 0.82 -1.62
N PRO A 23 -23.27 -0.35 -1.07
CA PRO A 23 -23.64 -0.51 0.34
C PRO A 23 -22.65 0.19 1.29
N ALA A 24 -23.14 0.64 2.44
CA ALA A 24 -22.37 1.47 3.38
C ALA A 24 -21.08 0.78 3.87
N ASP A 25 -21.11 -0.53 4.07
CA ASP A 25 -19.96 -1.35 4.47
C ASP A 25 -18.89 -1.42 3.36
N VAL A 26 -19.32 -1.58 2.10
CA VAL A 26 -18.43 -1.57 0.93
C VAL A 26 -17.77 -0.20 0.80
N ARG A 27 -18.54 0.88 0.94
CA ARG A 27 -18.02 2.26 0.93
C ARG A 27 -17.00 2.50 2.03
N ALA A 28 -17.31 2.09 3.26
CA ALA A 28 -16.39 2.21 4.40
C ALA A 28 -15.08 1.41 4.15
N GLY A 29 -15.19 0.21 3.58
CA GLY A 29 -14.04 -0.61 3.20
C GLY A 29 -13.15 0.06 2.13
N GLN A 30 -13.75 0.74 1.15
CA GLN A 30 -13.00 1.49 0.14
C GLN A 30 -12.30 2.72 0.72
N VAL A 31 -13.01 3.50 1.55
CA VAL A 31 -12.41 4.65 2.27
C VAL A 31 -11.22 4.21 3.10
N TRP A 32 -11.37 3.12 3.87
CA TRP A 32 -10.28 2.55 4.67
C TRP A 32 -9.06 2.18 3.82
N ARG A 33 -9.26 1.52 2.68
CA ARG A 33 -8.16 1.14 1.77
C ARG A 33 -7.45 2.36 1.18
N ALA A 34 -8.20 3.39 0.79
CA ALA A 34 -7.63 4.65 0.30
C ALA A 34 -6.84 5.37 1.40
N GLN A 35 -7.38 5.43 2.62
CA GLN A 35 -6.69 5.97 3.79
C GLN A 35 -5.36 5.26 4.03
N LEU A 36 -5.39 3.91 4.01
CA LEU A 36 -4.21 3.08 4.26
C LEU A 36 -3.07 3.36 3.27
N GLY A 37 -3.39 3.57 1.99
CA GLY A 37 -2.40 3.94 0.97
C GLY A 37 -1.78 5.31 1.23
N ARG A 38 -2.61 6.32 1.50
CA ARG A 38 -2.17 7.70 1.80
C ARG A 38 -1.32 7.77 3.07
N ASP A 39 -1.74 7.07 4.12
CA ASP A 39 -1.01 7.01 5.39
C ASP A 39 0.35 6.33 5.20
N LEU A 40 0.42 5.25 4.41
CA LEU A 40 1.69 4.59 4.08
C LEU A 40 2.61 5.55 3.34
N GLU A 41 2.05 6.28 2.38
CA GLU A 41 2.79 7.25 1.58
C GLU A 41 3.45 8.31 2.47
N ARG A 42 2.66 8.88 3.37
CA ARG A 42 3.10 9.89 4.34
C ARG A 42 4.14 9.32 5.31
N ALA A 43 3.92 8.11 5.84
CA ALA A 43 4.88 7.47 6.75
C ALA A 43 6.24 7.22 6.08
N VAL A 44 6.26 6.78 4.82
CA VAL A 44 7.50 6.62 4.04
C VAL A 44 8.21 7.95 3.84
N ARG A 45 7.49 9.03 3.50
CA ARG A 45 8.09 10.36 3.36
C ARG A 45 8.67 10.87 4.69
N LEU A 46 7.92 10.74 5.79
CA LEU A 46 8.36 11.13 7.13
C LEU A 46 9.62 10.37 7.59
N ALA A 47 9.79 9.13 7.13
CA ALA A 47 10.98 8.33 7.42
C ALA A 47 12.17 8.61 6.46
N GLY A 48 12.05 9.61 5.58
CA GLY A 48 13.12 10.05 4.66
C GLY A 48 13.10 9.38 3.28
N GLY A 49 11.98 8.79 2.88
CA GLY A 49 11.79 8.25 1.52
C GLY A 49 12.13 6.77 1.35
N ALA A 50 11.77 6.21 0.19
CA ALA A 50 11.92 4.79 -0.09
C ALA A 50 13.40 4.37 -0.14
N ASP A 51 14.25 5.15 -0.81
CA ASP A 51 15.67 4.81 -0.99
C ASP A 51 16.42 4.73 0.34
N ARG A 52 16.16 5.68 1.25
CA ARG A 52 16.73 5.66 2.61
C ARG A 52 16.32 4.41 3.38
N LEU A 53 15.04 4.03 3.29
CA LEU A 53 14.53 2.83 3.95
C LEU A 53 15.12 1.54 3.36
N LEU A 54 15.27 1.49 2.04
CA LEU A 54 15.85 0.33 1.35
C LEU A 54 17.37 0.23 1.57
N GLY A 55 18.07 1.36 1.70
CA GLY A 55 19.48 1.42 2.09
C GLY A 55 19.73 0.94 3.52
N CYS A 56 18.76 1.13 4.43
CA CYS A 56 18.84 0.57 5.79
C CYS A 56 18.77 -0.97 5.79
N GLY A 57 17.97 -1.57 4.91
CA GLY A 57 17.87 -3.01 4.76
C GLY A 57 16.53 -3.48 4.16
N ARG A 58 16.29 -4.79 4.23
CA ARG A 58 15.10 -5.40 3.63
C ARG A 58 13.80 -4.90 4.29
N PRO A 59 12.74 -4.58 3.52
CA PRO A 59 11.44 -4.21 4.06
C PRO A 59 10.63 -5.44 4.48
N TYR A 60 9.97 -5.34 5.64
CA TYR A 60 9.10 -6.37 6.22
C TYR A 60 7.74 -5.81 6.58
N VAL A 61 6.69 -6.61 6.41
CA VAL A 61 5.31 -6.19 6.70
C VAL A 61 4.44 -7.37 7.13
N GLY A 62 3.27 -7.05 7.71
CA GLY A 62 2.29 -8.05 8.09
C GLY A 62 1.72 -8.82 6.89
N ARG A 63 1.19 -10.02 7.16
CA ARG A 63 0.47 -10.83 6.17
C ARG A 63 -0.60 -9.96 5.47
N PHE A 64 -0.75 -10.12 4.16
CA PHE A 64 -1.70 -9.38 3.30
C PHE A 64 -1.37 -7.91 3.00
N ARG A 65 -0.24 -7.37 3.46
CA ARG A 65 0.18 -5.98 3.13
C ARG A 65 1.33 -5.89 2.14
N GLY A 66 1.89 -7.03 1.74
CA GLY A 66 3.11 -7.08 0.96
C GLY A 66 3.02 -6.43 -0.42
N THR A 67 1.89 -6.54 -1.13
CA THR A 67 1.73 -5.94 -2.47
C THR A 67 1.65 -4.43 -2.40
N LEU A 68 0.85 -3.89 -1.47
CA LEU A 68 0.75 -2.44 -1.24
C LEU A 68 2.12 -1.84 -0.88
N LEU A 69 2.87 -2.51 -0.01
CA LEU A 69 4.21 -2.04 0.38
C LEU A 69 5.20 -2.12 -0.79
N ALA A 70 5.19 -3.21 -1.54
CA ALA A 70 6.05 -3.40 -2.71
C ALA A 70 5.83 -2.30 -3.75
N TYR A 71 4.57 -2.01 -4.08
CA TYR A 71 4.19 -0.90 -4.96
C TYR A 71 4.72 0.43 -4.43
N ARG A 72 4.48 0.72 -3.14
CA ARG A 72 4.89 1.99 -2.55
C ARG A 72 6.40 2.22 -2.56
N LEU A 73 7.17 1.17 -2.33
CA LEU A 73 8.64 1.24 -2.29
C LEU A 73 9.28 1.06 -3.67
N GLY A 74 8.51 0.79 -4.73
CA GLY A 74 9.06 0.56 -6.07
C GLY A 74 9.90 -0.71 -6.18
N VAL A 75 9.58 -1.76 -5.41
CA VAL A 75 10.36 -3.02 -5.40
C VAL A 75 9.51 -4.23 -5.77
N ALA A 76 10.14 -5.27 -6.28
CA ALA A 76 9.46 -6.54 -6.55
C ALA A 76 8.88 -7.16 -5.26
N LYS A 77 7.70 -7.77 -5.35
CA LYS A 77 6.97 -8.33 -4.19
C LYS A 77 7.79 -9.32 -3.35
N HIS A 78 8.66 -10.12 -3.98
CA HIS A 78 9.52 -11.10 -3.29
C HIS A 78 10.60 -10.42 -2.42
N ARG A 79 10.96 -9.16 -2.69
CA ARG A 79 11.88 -8.38 -1.85
C ARG A 79 11.24 -7.98 -0.51
N VAL A 80 9.91 -7.93 -0.42
CA VAL A 80 9.18 -7.65 0.82
C VAL A 80 8.97 -8.93 1.63
N GLY A 81 9.60 -9.01 2.80
CA GLY A 81 9.50 -10.15 3.72
C GLY A 81 8.33 -10.08 4.69
N LEU A 82 8.04 -11.22 5.35
CA LEU A 82 7.02 -11.31 6.41
C LEU A 82 7.62 -11.45 7.82
N THR A 83 8.80 -12.05 7.92
CA THR A 83 9.51 -12.29 9.18
C THR A 83 10.69 -11.33 9.28
N PRO A 84 10.63 -10.30 10.14
CA PRO A 84 11.71 -9.31 10.26
C PRO A 84 13.06 -9.93 10.61
N ARG A 85 14.12 -9.47 9.94
CA ARG A 85 15.52 -9.77 10.25
C ARG A 85 16.35 -8.50 10.22
N VAL A 86 17.47 -8.51 10.94
CA VAL A 86 18.44 -7.40 10.93
C VAL A 86 19.46 -7.59 9.79
N PRO A 87 19.92 -6.52 9.12
CA PRO A 87 19.33 -5.18 9.14
C PRO A 87 18.00 -5.14 8.34
N GLY A 88 17.11 -4.22 8.70
CA GLY A 88 15.82 -4.12 8.03
C GLY A 88 14.89 -3.04 8.55
N VAL A 89 13.78 -2.88 7.83
CA VAL A 89 12.70 -1.94 8.15
C VAL A 89 11.39 -2.70 8.27
N VAL A 90 10.65 -2.46 9.34
CA VAL A 90 9.37 -3.09 9.65
C VAL A 90 8.26 -2.07 9.53
N PHE A 91 7.35 -2.33 8.60
CA PHE A 91 6.13 -1.57 8.38
C PHE A 91 4.98 -2.26 9.11
N ARG A 92 4.39 -1.56 10.07
CA ARG A 92 3.40 -2.13 10.98
C ARG A 92 2.08 -1.41 10.82
N SER A 93 1.00 -2.16 10.68
CA SER A 93 -0.37 -1.61 10.58
C SER A 93 -1.40 -2.61 11.08
N ARG A 94 -2.64 -2.15 11.27
CA ARG A 94 -3.80 -3.03 11.51
C ARG A 94 -4.32 -3.58 10.18
N LEU A 95 -4.94 -4.77 10.19
CA LEU A 95 -5.65 -5.28 9.02
C LEU A 95 -6.99 -4.57 8.80
N GLY A 96 -7.71 -4.33 9.89
CA GLY A 96 -8.95 -3.55 9.94
C GLY A 96 -9.25 -3.11 11.37
N PRO A 97 -10.45 -2.54 11.61
CA PRO A 97 -10.94 -2.21 12.94
C PRO A 97 -10.87 -3.42 13.89
N GLY A 98 -10.54 -3.21 15.16
CA GLY A 98 -10.42 -4.28 16.17
C GLY A 98 -9.17 -5.17 16.07
N HIS A 99 -8.43 -5.15 14.95
CA HIS A 99 -7.21 -5.94 14.81
C HIS A 99 -6.00 -5.30 15.51
N ALA A 100 -5.14 -6.13 16.08
CA ALA A 100 -3.84 -5.69 16.59
C ALA A 100 -2.91 -5.18 15.47
N VAL A 101 -2.02 -4.26 15.82
CA VAL A 101 -0.95 -3.79 14.92
C VAL A 101 0.05 -4.92 14.68
N ARG A 102 0.28 -5.29 13.41
CA ARG A 102 1.18 -6.37 13.01
C ARG A 102 2.17 -5.91 11.91
N PRO A 103 3.39 -6.49 11.87
CA PRO A 103 3.93 -7.41 12.85
C PRO A 103 4.26 -6.69 14.17
N ARG A 104 4.49 -7.47 15.25
CA ARG A 104 5.05 -6.87 16.48
C ARG A 104 6.42 -6.28 16.14
N ARG A 105 6.78 -5.18 16.80
CA ARG A 105 8.11 -4.58 16.63
C ARG A 105 9.15 -5.55 17.19
N PRO A 106 10.13 -6.03 16.40
CA PRO A 106 11.17 -6.90 16.92
C PRO A 106 12.08 -6.15 17.91
N PRO A 107 12.74 -6.86 18.84
CA PRO A 107 13.74 -6.26 19.73
C PRO A 107 14.86 -5.55 18.95
N GLY A 108 15.32 -4.42 19.48
CA GLY A 108 16.39 -3.60 18.87
C GLY A 108 15.97 -2.76 17.67
N PHE A 109 14.74 -2.90 17.14
CA PHE A 109 14.22 -1.98 16.13
C PHE A 109 13.71 -0.70 16.80
N ARG A 110 14.20 0.46 16.32
CA ARG A 110 13.79 1.78 16.79
C ARG A 110 12.71 2.36 15.88
N THR A 111 11.76 3.11 16.44
CA THR A 111 10.71 3.77 15.64
C THR A 111 11.35 4.85 14.77
N LEU A 112 11.02 4.85 13.47
CA LEU A 112 11.44 5.89 12.52
C LEU A 112 10.35 6.94 12.31
N ALA A 113 9.11 6.50 12.08
CA ALA A 113 7.98 7.36 11.81
C ALA A 113 6.67 6.67 12.15
N SER A 114 5.63 7.46 12.42
CA SER A 114 4.25 6.98 12.50
C SER A 114 3.34 7.93 11.71
N SER A 115 2.35 7.38 11.01
CA SER A 115 1.36 8.18 10.30
C SER A 115 0.07 7.41 10.13
N GLY A 116 -1.02 7.92 10.72
CA GLY A 116 -2.34 7.30 10.70
C GLY A 116 -2.27 5.81 11.04
N SER A 117 -2.56 4.98 10.04
CA SER A 117 -2.62 3.52 10.17
C SER A 117 -1.26 2.80 10.23
N TRP A 118 -0.14 3.52 10.08
CA TRP A 118 1.20 2.94 9.94
C TRP A 118 2.18 3.38 11.03
N GLN A 119 3.02 2.42 11.45
CA GLN A 119 4.18 2.63 12.31
C GLN A 119 5.40 1.96 11.65
N LEU A 120 6.46 2.71 11.43
CA LEU A 120 7.71 2.23 10.84
C LEU A 120 8.76 2.12 11.93
N ALA A 121 9.49 1.01 11.94
CA ALA A 121 10.64 0.83 12.80
C ALA A 121 11.79 0.20 12.03
N ALA A 122 13.03 0.49 12.39
CA ALA A 122 14.20 -0.03 11.69
C ALA A 122 15.34 -0.35 12.65
N ARG A 123 16.24 -1.21 12.15
CA ARG A 123 17.57 -1.43 12.69
C ARG A 123 18.50 -1.56 11.49
N CYS A 124 19.35 -0.56 11.27
CA CYS A 124 20.18 -0.45 10.08
C CYS A 124 21.53 -1.12 10.29
N ALA A 125 22.22 -1.42 9.19
CA ALA A 125 23.55 -2.03 9.23
C ALA A 125 24.58 -1.15 9.97
N SER A 126 24.42 0.17 9.89
CA SER A 126 25.22 1.22 10.54
C SER A 126 25.05 1.28 12.06
N ASP A 127 23.99 0.71 12.62
CA ASP A 127 23.67 0.78 14.05
C ASP A 127 24.44 -0.28 14.88
N ARG A 128 25.48 -0.89 14.28
CA ARG A 128 26.33 -1.93 14.91
C ARG A 128 27.70 -1.40 15.34
N SER A 129 27.96 -0.12 15.12
CA SER A 129 29.19 0.57 15.55
C SER A 129 29.04 1.10 16.97
#